data_AF-A0A2H9LPC3-F1
#
_entry.id   AF-A0A2H9LPC3-F1
#
_cell.length_a   1.000
_cell.length_b   1.000
_cell.length_c   1.000
_cell.angle_alpha   90.00
_cell.angle_beta   90.00
_cell.angle_gamma   90.00
#
_symmetry.space_group_name_H-M   'P 1'
#
loop_
_entity.id
_entity.type
_entity.pdbx_description
1 polymer ?
#
loop_
_entity_poly.entity_id
_entity_poly.type
_entity_poly.pdbx_seq_one_letter_code
_entity_poly.pdbx_strand_id
1 'polypeptide(L)' 'MVSWRKIGVVIVTLIIVLPAILLVSVNNKPANSTALHYTYSVVKVYPHDTNAFTEGLVFDSGFLYESTGL' A
#
# COMPACT_ATOMS: atom_id res chain seq x y z
N MET A 1 -30.62 -15.89 -36.12
CA MET A 1 -31.47 -14.70 -35.94
C MET A 1 -31.29 -14.18 -34.52
N VAL A 2 -30.57 -13.07 -34.32
CA VAL A 2 -30.31 -12.52 -32.98
C VAL A 2 -31.61 -11.91 -32.46
N SER A 3 -32.09 -12.36 -31.28
CA SER A 3 -33.32 -11.82 -30.71
C SER A 3 -33.07 -10.39 -30.20
N TRP A 4 -33.95 -9.46 -30.56
CA TRP A 4 -33.89 -8.04 -30.18
C TRP A 4 -33.72 -7.81 -28.66
N ARG A 5 -34.25 -8.74 -27.84
CA ARG A 5 -34.09 -8.75 -26.38
C ARG A 5 -32.64 -8.89 -25.91
N LYS A 6 -31.82 -9.67 -26.62
CA LYS A 6 -30.38 -9.87 -26.31
C LYS A 6 -29.57 -8.62 -26.67
N ILE A 7 -29.93 -7.94 -27.76
CA ILE A 7 -29.29 -6.68 -28.20
C ILE A 7 -29.57 -5.58 -27.17
N GLY A 8 -30.82 -5.47 -26.70
CA GLY A 8 -31.20 -4.50 -25.67
C GLY A 8 -30.42 -4.68 -24.35
N VAL A 9 -30.27 -5.92 -23.88
CA VAL A 9 -29.49 -6.22 -22.67
C VAL A 9 -28.02 -5.83 -22.84
N VAL A 10 -27.40 -6.16 -23.96
CA VAL A 10 -25.99 -5.80 -24.24
C VAL A 10 -25.80 -4.29 -24.25
N ILE A 11 -26.68 -3.53 -24.89
CA ILE A 11 -26.60 -2.07 -24.93
C ILE A 11 -26.72 -1.46 -23.52
N VAL A 12 -27.65 -1.93 -22.71
CA VAL A 12 -27.82 -1.46 -21.32
C VAL A 12 -26.57 -1.77 -20.49
N THR A 13 -25.99 -2.96 -20.64
CA THR A 13 -24.74 -3.31 -19.93
C THR A 13 -23.57 -2.42 -20.35
N LEU A 14 -23.43 -2.11 -21.64
CA LEU A 14 -22.38 -1.21 -22.13
C LEU A 14 -22.57 0.22 -21.61
N ILE A 15 -23.80 0.73 -21.57
CA ILE A 15 -24.13 2.07 -21.07
C ILE A 15 -23.81 2.21 -19.58
N ILE A 16 -23.84 1.13 -18.79
CA ILE A 16 -23.50 1.16 -17.36
C ILE A 16 -22.00 0.95 -17.15
N VAL A 17 -21.40 0.00 -17.88
CA VAL A 17 -20.01 -0.41 -17.65
C VAL A 17 -19.00 0.58 -18.25
N LEU A 18 -19.28 1.17 -19.42
CA LEU A 18 -18.39 2.17 -20.04
C LEU A 18 -18.17 3.42 -19.17
N PRO A 19 -19.20 4.10 -18.64
CA PRO A 19 -18.99 5.26 -17.78
C PRO A 19 -18.36 4.89 -16.44
N ALA A 20 -18.61 3.69 -15.89
CA ALA A 20 -17.94 3.22 -14.69
C ALA A 20 -16.42 3.06 -14.90
N ILE A 21 -16.00 2.50 -16.05
CA ILE A 21 -14.58 2.37 -16.43
C ILE A 21 -13.94 3.75 -16.63
N LEU A 22 -14.68 4.68 -17.24
CA LEU A 22 -14.25 6.07 -17.43
C LEU A 22 -14.07 6.80 -16.09
N LEU A 23 -15.02 6.64 -15.17
CA LEU A 23 -14.98 7.24 -13.83
C LEU A 23 -13.77 6.77 -13.02
N VAL A 24 -13.42 5.48 -13.12
CA VAL A 24 -12.24 4.90 -12.48
C VAL A 24 -10.95 5.45 -13.10
N SER A 25 -10.88 5.58 -14.43
CA SER A 25 -9.67 6.05 -15.12
C SER A 25 -9.33 7.53 -14.86
N VAL A 26 -10.34 8.38 -14.69
CA VAL A 26 -10.16 9.84 -14.50
C VAL A 26 -9.70 10.21 -13.09
N ASN A 27 -9.96 9.35 -12.09
CA ASN A 27 -9.64 9.64 -10.68
C ASN A 27 -8.23 9.20 -10.24
N ASN A 28 -7.40 8.73 -11.16
CA ASN A 28 -6.01 8.35 -10.87
C ASN A 28 -5.12 9.60 -10.77
N LYS A 29 -5.22 10.34 -9.66
CA LYS A 29 -4.30 11.45 -9.37
C LYS A 29 -2.96 10.86 -8.94
N PRO A 30 -1.85 11.10 -9.69
CA PRO A 30 -0.53 10.68 -9.23
C PRO A 30 -0.22 11.40 -7.92
N ALA A 31 0.26 10.65 -6.93
CA ALA A 31 0.79 11.23 -5.70
C ALA A 31 2.09 11.99 -6.05
N ASN A 32 1.95 13.25 -6.41
CA ASN A 32 3.05 14.10 -6.88
C ASN A 32 3.74 14.81 -5.70
N SER A 33 4.02 14.07 -4.64
CA SER A 33 4.81 14.53 -3.51
C SER A 33 6.18 13.89 -3.56
N THR A 34 7.23 14.71 -3.65
CA THR A 34 8.59 14.26 -3.35
C THR A 34 8.63 13.77 -1.91
N ALA A 35 9.17 12.58 -1.67
CA ALA A 35 9.34 12.05 -0.33
C ALA A 35 10.16 13.03 0.52
N LEU A 36 9.74 13.27 1.77
CA LEU A 36 10.50 14.09 2.70
C LEU A 36 11.76 13.33 3.12
N HIS A 37 12.91 13.99 3.06
CA HIS A 37 14.17 13.45 3.56
C HIS A 37 14.44 14.01 4.95
N TYR A 38 14.52 13.12 5.94
CA TYR A 38 14.86 13.46 7.31
C TYR A 38 16.34 13.15 7.59
N THR A 39 16.94 13.90 8.50
CA THR A 39 18.25 13.60 9.09
C THR A 39 18.09 13.27 10.58
N TYR A 40 19.15 12.79 11.21
CA TYR A 40 19.14 12.40 12.62
C TYR A 40 20.39 12.88 13.35
N SER A 41 20.30 12.93 14.68
CA SER A 41 21.45 13.10 15.57
C SER A 41 21.48 11.95 16.57
N VAL A 42 22.67 11.50 16.94
CA VAL A 42 22.84 10.41 17.90
C VAL A 42 22.72 10.97 19.31
N VAL A 43 21.60 10.69 19.98
CA VAL A 43 21.35 11.15 21.36
C VAL A 43 22.07 10.25 22.38
N LYS A 44 22.11 8.93 22.12
CA LYS A 44 22.78 7.94 22.96
C LYS A 44 23.12 6.68 22.17
N VAL A 45 24.15 5.95 22.60
CA VAL A 45 24.57 4.66 22.05
C VAL A 45 24.52 3.61 23.16
N TYR A 46 23.98 2.43 22.84
CA TYR A 46 23.90 1.28 23.74
C TYR A 46 24.59 0.07 23.07
N PRO A 47 25.18 -0.85 23.85
CA PRO A 47 25.76 -2.07 23.30
C PRO A 47 24.66 -2.93 22.64
N HIS A 48 24.97 -3.54 21.51
CA HIS A 48 24.13 -4.51 20.81
C HIS A 48 24.95 -5.79 20.58
N ASP A 49 24.31 -6.95 20.68
CA ASP A 49 24.97 -8.23 20.40
C ASP A 49 25.16 -8.39 18.90
N THR A 50 26.41 -8.38 18.44
CA THR A 50 26.76 -8.48 17.02
C THR A 50 26.40 -9.84 16.40
N ASN A 51 26.05 -10.84 17.21
CA ASN A 51 25.60 -12.15 16.72
C ASN A 51 24.06 -12.23 16.56
N ALA A 52 23.31 -11.24 17.04
CA ALA A 52 21.86 -11.21 16.92
C ALA A 52 21.44 -10.73 15.52
N PHE A 53 20.90 -11.61 14.68
CA PHE A 53 20.31 -11.23 13.39
C PHE A 53 18.90 -10.64 13.62
N THR A 54 18.81 -9.33 13.78
CA THR A 54 17.56 -8.61 14.10
C THR A 54 16.51 -8.75 13.01
N GLU A 55 15.39 -9.41 13.32
CA GLU A 55 14.23 -9.53 12.42
C GLU A 55 12.99 -8.78 12.93
N GLY A 56 13.05 -8.28 14.17
CA GLY A 56 12.01 -7.45 14.76
C GLY A 56 12.53 -6.79 16.03
N LEU A 57 12.11 -5.56 16.30
CA LEU A 57 12.52 -4.79 17.48
C LEU A 57 11.34 -3.96 18.00
N VAL A 58 11.02 -4.12 19.28
CA VAL A 58 9.93 -3.41 19.97
C VAL A 58 10.46 -2.81 21.27
N PHE A 59 10.07 -1.58 21.57
CA PHE A 59 10.25 -1.00 22.90
C PHE A 59 8.91 -1.03 23.65
N ASP A 60 8.88 -1.72 24.77
CA ASP A 60 7.71 -1.77 25.64
C ASP A 60 8.12 -1.80 27.10
N SER A 61 7.35 -1.10 27.95
CA SER A 61 7.53 -1.13 29.40
C SER A 61 8.96 -0.85 29.90
N GLY A 62 9.76 -0.08 29.15
CA GLY A 62 11.14 0.25 29.50
C GLY A 62 12.20 -0.71 28.98
N PHE A 63 11.83 -1.75 28.24
CA PHE A 63 12.71 -2.78 27.71
C PHE A 63 12.66 -2.85 26.18
N LEU A 64 13.75 -3.33 25.59
CA LEU A 64 13.79 -3.73 24.19
C LEU A 64 13.52 -5.23 24.09
N TYR A 65 12.56 -5.58 23.24
CA TYR A 65 12.24 -6.95 22.84
C TYR A 65 12.70 -7.11 21.39
N GLU A 66 13.58 -8.08 21.16
CA GLU A 66 14.19 -8.31 19.85
C GLU A 66 13.91 -9.74 19.38
N SER A 67 13.41 -9.88 18.15
CA SER A 67 13.34 -11.16 17.45
C SER A 67 14.68 -11.39 16.74
N THR A 68 15.24 -12.59 16.90
CA THR A 68 16.50 -12.98 16.27
C THR A 68 16.27 -14.18 15.35
N GLY A 69 16.87 -14.17 14.16
CA GLY A 69 16.68 -15.21 13.13
C GLY A 69 17.50 -16.49 13.31
N LEU A 70 17.47 -17.11 14.50
CA LEU A 70 18.17 -18.36 14.82
C LEU A 70 17.45 -19.63 14.32
#